data_AF-A0A4R6JYL7-F1
#
_entry.id   AF-A0A4R6JYL7-F1
#
_cell.length_a   1.000
_cell.length_b   1.000
_cell.length_c   1.000
_cell.angle_alpha   90.00
_cell.angle_beta   90.00
_cell.angle_gamma   90.00
#
_symmetry.space_group_name_H-M   'P 1'
#
loop_
_entity.id
_entity.type
_entity.pdbx_description
1 polymer ?
#
loop_
_entity_poly.entity_id
_entity_poly.type
_entity_poly.pdbx_seq_one_letter_code
_entity_poly.pdbx_strand_id
1 'polypeptide(L)'
;MLAAALGVAAIGIWAVATERLSYVVTYGVSMNPVYYKGDLVVIVRRSSYQVGDIVAYRDERSGERVLHRIIGGDPTTGFVFKGDNNQSVDFPRPTQSELVGKELFHIPHGGIWLKPLLSPAGLGMIMFLIVGGGTAAAKTRRQLPRGRRKKKAKAMPAQPASWARAAEVVQVLERMSASTRALAVACAVVTGLALGLGLIGWTGPVVERVTVPAGPAQTTAFSYSAEVEPTPAYDSTTVTSPDPIFRKLVDRIDLRVRYDGPPGIFDLVAALSNGTGWRTSMTLVPAERFTATPYQKTVELDLDALSERADAASRAIGAGTGSPITIELTSRVLADVASPFTATARFEMTDVQLTVASKSPLSTSSDTTPTTTLQARRIAVLGHPVMAVSTARLYAIVAFLTAMAGSAGVYFLSRRNDPAHVRAEIERRHRHLLVRVAPVTTVPGTPIVNVDSFKALVKLAERYGQLILTWHRPDADHFIVRDEGITYRYRLRLDEPDRNNDEPIKRPNSAESHLRQ
;
A
#
# COMPACT_ATOMS: atom_id res chain seq x y z
N MET A 1 24.33 12.36 -8.90
CA MET A 1 23.58 11.12 -9.18
C MET A 1 23.06 10.44 -7.91
N LEU A 2 23.88 10.22 -6.88
CA LEU A 2 23.43 9.56 -5.64
C LEU A 2 22.38 10.36 -4.82
N ALA A 3 22.58 11.68 -4.67
CA ALA A 3 21.59 12.56 -4.04
C ALA A 3 20.26 12.61 -4.81
N ALA A 4 20.32 12.49 -6.15
CA ALA A 4 19.13 12.41 -6.99
C ALA A 4 18.41 11.06 -6.81
N ALA A 5 19.14 9.95 -6.72
CA ALA A 5 18.57 8.63 -6.45
C ALA A 5 17.93 8.53 -5.04
N LEU A 6 18.58 9.11 -4.02
CA LEU A 6 18.04 9.23 -2.66
C LEU A 6 16.79 10.12 -2.62
N GLY A 7 16.82 11.24 -3.33
CA GLY A 7 15.65 12.12 -3.49
C GLY A 7 14.47 11.42 -4.16
N VAL A 8 14.72 10.69 -5.26
CA VAL A 8 13.68 9.92 -5.97
C VAL A 8 13.10 8.81 -5.10
N ALA A 9 13.95 8.11 -4.33
CA ALA A 9 13.48 7.10 -3.39
C ALA A 9 12.65 7.71 -2.26
N ALA A 10 13.08 8.83 -1.67
CA ALA A 10 12.34 9.55 -0.64
C ALA A 10 11.00 10.09 -1.15
N ILE A 11 10.96 10.61 -2.38
CA ILE A 11 9.72 11.07 -3.04
C ILE A 11 8.78 9.89 -3.30
N GLY A 12 9.30 8.76 -3.79
CA GLY A 12 8.51 7.54 -3.99
C GLY A 12 7.94 7.01 -2.68
N ILE A 13 8.75 6.98 -1.62
CA ILE A 13 8.37 6.58 -0.26
C ILE A 13 7.27 7.51 0.28
N TRP A 14 7.46 8.82 0.17
CA TRP A 14 6.48 9.81 0.60
C TRP A 14 5.16 9.70 -0.19
N ALA A 15 5.24 9.49 -1.50
CA ALA A 15 4.07 9.37 -2.36
C ALA A 15 3.25 8.10 -2.07
N VAL A 16 3.90 6.98 -1.71
CA VAL A 16 3.20 5.76 -1.28
C VAL A 16 2.64 5.90 0.13
N ALA A 17 3.42 6.47 1.06
CA ALA A 17 2.98 6.68 2.45
C ALA A 17 1.79 7.64 2.58
N THR A 18 1.66 8.60 1.66
CA THR A 18 0.53 9.55 1.61
C THR A 18 -0.65 9.08 0.75
N GLU A 19 -0.65 7.82 0.31
CA GLU A 19 -1.64 7.24 -0.61
C GLU A 19 -1.81 8.01 -1.94
N ARG A 20 -0.85 8.85 -2.31
CA ARG A 20 -0.85 9.59 -3.59
C ARG A 20 -0.50 8.70 -4.77
N LEU A 21 0.28 7.64 -4.53
CA LEU A 21 0.67 6.64 -5.50
C LEU A 21 0.13 5.27 -5.04
N SER A 22 -0.57 4.58 -5.92
CA SER A 22 -1.01 3.19 -5.71
C SER A 22 -0.75 2.36 -6.97
N TYR A 23 -1.09 1.07 -6.90
CA TYR A 23 -0.98 0.17 -8.05
C TYR A 23 -2.17 -0.79 -8.11
N VAL A 24 -2.43 -1.29 -9.32
CA VAL A 24 -3.42 -2.33 -9.62
C VAL A 24 -2.75 -3.37 -10.50
N VAL A 25 -3.01 -4.65 -10.20
CA VAL A 25 -2.67 -5.76 -11.10
C VAL A 25 -3.97 -6.19 -11.78
N THR A 26 -3.95 -6.29 -13.10
CA THR A 26 -5.13 -6.65 -13.89
C THR A 26 -5.35 -8.17 -13.86
N TYR A 27 -6.59 -8.61 -13.64
CA TYR A 27 -6.93 -10.04 -13.52
C TYR A 27 -7.87 -10.56 -14.62
N GLY A 28 -8.57 -9.67 -15.34
CA GLY A 28 -9.56 -9.99 -16.36
C GLY A 28 -9.22 -9.46 -17.75
N VAL A 29 -10.22 -9.47 -18.64
CA VAL A 29 -10.13 -9.02 -20.04
C VAL A 29 -10.93 -7.75 -20.32
N SER A 30 -11.51 -7.13 -19.30
CA SER A 30 -12.45 -6.00 -19.43
C SER A 30 -11.82 -4.75 -20.01
N MET A 31 -10.49 -4.62 -19.93
CA MET A 31 -9.73 -3.49 -20.46
C MET A 31 -8.91 -3.83 -21.71
N ASN A 32 -9.14 -4.98 -22.33
CA ASN A 32 -8.52 -5.29 -23.62
C ASN A 32 -8.99 -4.27 -24.70
N PRO A 33 -8.14 -3.91 -25.67
CA PRO A 33 -6.74 -4.32 -25.88
C PRO A 33 -5.72 -3.44 -25.14
N VAL A 34 -6.15 -2.50 -24.29
CA VAL A 34 -5.27 -1.52 -23.65
C VAL A 34 -4.48 -2.14 -22.49
N TYR A 35 -5.12 -2.97 -21.67
CA TYR A 35 -4.46 -3.73 -20.61
C TYR A 35 -4.82 -5.20 -20.69
N TYR A 36 -3.81 -6.04 -20.52
CA TYR A 36 -3.96 -7.48 -20.49
C TYR A 36 -3.79 -8.02 -19.08
N LYS A 37 -4.29 -9.23 -18.84
CA LYS A 37 -4.16 -9.93 -17.56
C LYS A 37 -2.69 -10.05 -17.14
N GLY A 38 -2.38 -9.61 -15.92
CA GLY A 38 -1.04 -9.66 -15.34
C GLY A 38 -0.23 -8.38 -15.49
N ASP A 39 -0.77 -7.35 -16.15
CA ASP A 39 -0.16 -6.04 -16.23
C ASP A 39 -0.16 -5.34 -14.87
N LEU A 40 0.90 -4.57 -14.62
CA LEU A 40 1.00 -3.70 -13.44
C LEU A 40 0.71 -2.27 -13.86
N VAL A 41 -0.38 -1.70 -13.36
CA VAL A 41 -0.77 -0.32 -13.63
C VAL A 41 -0.47 0.52 -12.39
N VAL A 42 0.34 1.57 -12.56
CA VAL A 42 0.60 2.55 -11.51
C VAL A 42 -0.41 3.67 -11.62
N ILE A 43 -1.07 3.98 -10.51
CA ILE A 43 -2.14 4.96 -10.41
C ILE A 43 -1.75 6.08 -9.48
N VAL A 44 -2.09 7.31 -9.85
CA VAL A 44 -1.84 8.54 -9.09
C VAL A 44 -3.17 9.19 -8.74
N ARG A 45 -3.32 9.55 -7.46
CA ARG A 45 -4.50 10.31 -7.02
C ARG A 45 -4.44 11.73 -7.60
N ARG A 46 -5.51 12.15 -8.27
CA ARG A 46 -5.66 13.50 -8.86
C ARG A 46 -6.79 14.26 -8.18
N SER A 47 -6.70 15.59 -8.24
CA SER A 47 -7.72 16.52 -7.75
C SER A 47 -8.86 16.76 -8.76
N SER A 48 -8.79 16.16 -9.95
CA SER A 48 -9.82 16.20 -10.98
C SER A 48 -9.64 15.01 -11.92
N TYR A 49 -10.76 14.52 -12.46
CA TYR A 49 -10.82 13.43 -13.43
C TYR A 49 -11.76 13.84 -14.57
N GLN A 50 -11.48 13.36 -15.77
CA GLN A 50 -12.20 13.72 -16.99
C GLN A 50 -12.75 12.49 -17.72
N VAL A 51 -13.77 12.70 -18.53
CA VAL A 51 -14.26 11.67 -19.46
C VAL A 51 -13.12 11.25 -20.38
N GLY A 52 -12.92 9.94 -20.51
CA GLY A 52 -11.81 9.32 -21.22
C GLY A 52 -10.68 8.83 -20.32
N ASP A 53 -10.59 9.29 -19.07
CA ASP A 53 -9.56 8.84 -18.12
C ASP A 53 -9.78 7.38 -17.71
N ILE A 54 -8.67 6.64 -17.53
CA ILE A 54 -8.71 5.30 -16.95
C ILE A 54 -8.38 5.43 -15.47
N VAL A 55 -9.34 5.05 -14.63
CA VAL A 55 -9.27 5.30 -13.19
C VAL A 55 -9.59 4.03 -12.43
N ALA A 56 -8.86 3.83 -11.33
CA ALA A 56 -9.16 2.79 -10.38
C ALA A 56 -10.14 3.31 -9.33
N TYR A 57 -11.21 2.57 -9.08
CA TYR A 57 -12.15 2.81 -7.98
C TYR A 57 -12.34 1.53 -7.16
N ARG A 58 -12.93 1.67 -5.97
CA ARG A 58 -13.27 0.53 -5.11
C ARG A 58 -14.73 0.20 -5.30
N ASP A 59 -15.04 -1.04 -5.65
CA ASP A 59 -16.40 -1.53 -5.62
C ASP A 59 -16.74 -1.92 -4.17
N GLU A 60 -17.71 -1.22 -3.56
CA GLU A 60 -18.11 -1.47 -2.17
C GLU A 60 -18.75 -2.84 -1.97
N ARG A 61 -19.35 -3.39 -3.03
CA ARG A 61 -20.11 -4.64 -2.94
C ARG A 61 -19.20 -5.87 -2.97
N SER A 62 -18.11 -5.82 -3.74
CA SER A 62 -17.11 -6.89 -3.84
C SER A 62 -15.85 -6.62 -2.99
N GLY A 63 -15.61 -5.37 -2.59
CA GLY A 63 -14.37 -4.93 -1.95
C GLY A 63 -13.17 -4.86 -2.90
N GLU A 64 -13.35 -5.18 -4.18
CA GLU A 64 -12.29 -5.24 -5.18
C GLU A 64 -11.96 -3.86 -5.76
N ARG A 65 -10.74 -3.74 -6.30
CA ARG A 65 -10.31 -2.54 -7.04
C ARG A 65 -10.57 -2.78 -8.52
N VAL A 66 -11.43 -1.98 -9.11
CA VAL A 66 -11.80 -2.05 -10.53
C VAL A 66 -11.12 -0.91 -11.27
N LEU A 67 -10.54 -1.20 -12.44
CA LEU A 67 -9.85 -0.24 -13.30
C LEU A 67 -10.62 -0.14 -14.62
N HIS A 68 -11.34 0.96 -14.84
CA HIS A 68 -12.15 1.16 -16.05
C HIS A 68 -12.10 2.62 -16.54
N ARG A 69 -12.65 2.88 -17.73
CA ARG A 69 -12.66 4.21 -18.34
C ARG A 69 -13.89 5.00 -17.92
N ILE A 70 -13.70 6.27 -17.59
CA ILE A 70 -14.80 7.22 -17.38
C ILE A 70 -15.44 7.52 -18.74
N ILE A 71 -16.73 7.27 -18.89
CA ILE A 71 -17.49 7.56 -20.12
C ILE A 71 -18.53 8.69 -19.92
N GLY A 72 -18.75 9.13 -18.69
CA GLY A 72 -19.69 10.21 -18.38
C GLY A 72 -19.83 10.46 -16.88
N GLY A 73 -20.83 11.25 -16.49
CA GLY A 73 -21.08 11.64 -15.10
C GLY A 73 -20.29 12.86 -14.66
N ASP A 74 -20.37 13.17 -13.36
CA ASP A 74 -19.76 14.36 -12.76
C ASP A 74 -19.19 14.04 -11.37
N PRO A 75 -18.27 14.87 -10.84
CA PRO A 75 -17.59 14.57 -9.58
C PRO A 75 -18.51 14.52 -8.34
N THR A 76 -19.71 15.10 -8.42
CA THR A 76 -20.67 15.22 -7.31
C THR A 76 -21.79 14.18 -7.35
N THR A 77 -22.33 13.87 -8.53
CA THR A 77 -23.41 12.87 -8.72
C THR A 77 -22.87 11.48 -9.02
N GLY A 78 -21.57 11.37 -9.32
CA GLY A 78 -20.87 10.12 -9.58
C GLY A 78 -20.45 9.97 -11.04
N PHE A 79 -19.30 9.36 -11.24
CA PHE A 79 -18.79 9.05 -12.59
C PHE A 79 -19.37 7.75 -13.11
N VAL A 80 -19.60 7.67 -14.42
CA VAL A 80 -20.04 6.47 -15.12
C VAL A 80 -18.83 5.78 -15.74
N PHE A 81 -18.63 4.51 -15.38
CA PHE A 81 -17.49 3.71 -15.83
C PHE A 81 -17.90 2.63 -16.83
N LYS A 82 -16.97 2.27 -17.70
CA LYS A 82 -17.10 1.14 -18.63
C LYS A 82 -15.72 0.56 -18.91
N GLY A 83 -15.60 -0.77 -18.85
CA GLY A 83 -14.45 -1.48 -19.39
C GLY A 83 -14.39 -1.35 -20.91
N ASP A 84 -13.20 -1.10 -21.47
CA ASP A 84 -13.01 -0.91 -22.91
C ASP A 84 -13.53 -2.11 -23.74
N ASN A 85 -13.46 -3.32 -23.18
CA ASN A 85 -13.95 -4.57 -23.78
C ASN A 85 -15.32 -5.02 -23.24
N ASN A 86 -15.97 -4.24 -22.38
CA ASN A 86 -17.28 -4.59 -21.82
C ASN A 86 -18.42 -4.11 -22.75
N GLN A 87 -19.51 -4.87 -22.84
CA GLN A 87 -20.71 -4.46 -23.58
C GLN A 87 -21.66 -3.58 -22.75
N SER A 88 -21.63 -3.73 -21.42
CA SER A 88 -22.44 -2.95 -20.48
C SER A 88 -21.61 -1.89 -19.75
N VAL A 89 -22.28 -0.85 -19.25
CA VAL A 89 -21.71 0.10 -18.29
C VAL A 89 -21.67 -0.50 -16.90
N ASP A 90 -20.78 0.00 -16.05
CA ASP A 90 -20.69 -0.44 -14.67
C ASP A 90 -21.86 0.14 -13.86
N PHE A 91 -22.40 -0.67 -12.94
CA PHE A 91 -23.50 -0.25 -12.06
C PHE A 91 -23.07 0.79 -11.01
N PRO A 92 -21.90 0.67 -10.35
CA PRO A 92 -21.44 1.67 -9.39
C PRO A 92 -21.17 3.01 -10.05
N ARG A 93 -21.54 4.10 -9.36
CA ARG A 93 -21.26 5.48 -9.78
C ARG A 93 -20.46 6.23 -8.72
N PRO A 94 -19.18 5.88 -8.52
CA PRO A 94 -18.40 6.48 -7.45
C PRO A 94 -18.16 7.96 -7.73
N THR A 95 -18.30 8.74 -6.67
CA THR A 95 -17.97 10.17 -6.61
C THR A 95 -16.46 10.37 -6.59
N GLN A 96 -16.02 11.61 -6.79
CA GLN A 96 -14.58 11.92 -6.85
C GLN A 96 -13.79 11.48 -5.60
N SER A 97 -14.41 11.53 -4.42
CA SER A 97 -13.78 11.11 -3.16
C SER A 97 -13.50 9.62 -3.09
N GLU A 98 -14.26 8.81 -3.82
CA GLU A 98 -14.24 7.35 -3.79
C GLU A 98 -13.26 6.75 -4.83
N LEU A 99 -12.70 7.60 -5.69
CA LEU A 99 -11.69 7.21 -6.68
C LEU A 99 -10.32 7.02 -6.03
N VAL A 100 -9.64 5.93 -6.38
CA VAL A 100 -8.28 5.61 -5.92
C VAL A 100 -7.26 6.46 -6.68
N GLY A 101 -7.38 6.55 -8.00
CA GLY A 101 -6.46 7.35 -8.82
C GLY A 101 -6.51 7.03 -10.31
N LYS A 102 -5.99 7.96 -11.10
CA LYS A 102 -5.86 7.86 -12.57
C LYS A 102 -4.60 7.08 -12.93
N GLU A 103 -4.64 6.35 -14.03
CA GLU A 103 -3.43 5.72 -14.56
C GLU A 103 -2.33 6.76 -14.84
N LEU A 104 -1.09 6.38 -14.54
CA LEU A 104 0.09 7.14 -14.93
C LEU A 104 0.90 6.40 -15.99
N PHE A 105 1.18 5.13 -15.76
CA PHE A 105 1.83 4.23 -16.70
C PHE A 105 1.54 2.78 -16.33
N HIS A 106 1.80 1.86 -17.25
CA HIS A 106 1.69 0.42 -17.01
C HIS A 106 2.94 -0.32 -17.46
N ILE A 107 3.18 -1.48 -16.86
CA ILE A 107 4.25 -2.41 -17.21
C ILE A 107 3.57 -3.71 -17.65
N PRO A 108 3.65 -4.07 -18.94
CA PRO A 108 3.12 -5.33 -19.44
C PRO A 108 3.69 -6.50 -18.64
N HIS A 109 2.83 -7.41 -18.18
CA HIS A 109 3.21 -8.56 -17.34
C HIS A 109 3.95 -8.21 -16.03
N GLY A 110 3.98 -6.95 -15.62
CA GLY A 110 4.72 -6.49 -14.44
C GLY A 110 4.19 -7.08 -13.12
N GLY A 111 2.91 -7.45 -13.07
CA GLY A 111 2.30 -8.09 -11.90
C GLY A 111 2.91 -9.46 -11.57
N ILE A 112 3.48 -10.15 -12.57
CA ILE A 112 4.14 -11.45 -12.40
C ILE A 112 5.39 -11.32 -11.54
N TRP A 113 6.16 -10.25 -11.74
CA TRP A 113 7.44 -10.02 -11.08
C TRP A 113 7.29 -9.29 -9.74
N LEU A 114 6.17 -8.60 -9.52
CA LEU A 114 5.96 -7.78 -8.33
C LEU A 114 5.98 -8.62 -7.03
N LYS A 115 5.27 -9.74 -7.00
CA LYS A 115 5.24 -10.65 -5.84
C LYS A 115 6.61 -11.23 -5.48
N PRO A 116 7.38 -11.84 -6.41
CA PRO A 116 8.69 -12.37 -6.09
C PRO A 116 9.73 -11.28 -5.79
N LEU A 117 9.66 -10.11 -6.43
CA LEU A 117 10.60 -9.01 -6.18
C LEU A 117 10.40 -8.36 -4.79
N LEU A 118 9.14 -8.22 -4.36
CA LEU A 118 8.78 -7.73 -3.02
C LEU A 118 8.79 -8.84 -1.96
N SER A 119 9.18 -10.07 -2.32
CA SER A 119 9.34 -11.15 -1.34
C SER A 119 10.59 -10.91 -0.49
N PRO A 120 10.65 -11.48 0.74
CA PRO A 120 11.86 -11.41 1.56
C PRO A 120 13.12 -11.90 0.83
N ALA A 121 12.99 -12.95 0.01
CA ALA A 121 14.08 -13.47 -0.81
C ALA A 121 14.48 -12.52 -1.95
N GLY A 122 13.50 -11.89 -2.61
CA GLY A 122 13.73 -10.91 -3.67
C GLY A 122 14.44 -9.65 -3.16
N LEU A 123 13.98 -9.10 -2.04
CA LEU A 123 14.62 -7.97 -1.36
C LEU A 123 16.04 -8.33 -0.88
N GLY A 124 16.22 -9.54 -0.33
CA GLY A 124 17.53 -10.06 0.05
C GLY A 124 18.49 -10.18 -1.14
N MET A 125 18.00 -10.63 -2.30
CA MET A 125 18.78 -10.71 -3.54
C MET A 125 19.19 -9.32 -4.03
N ILE A 126 18.30 -8.32 -4.01
CA ILE A 126 18.62 -6.94 -4.39
C ILE A 126 19.75 -6.38 -3.51
N MET A 127 19.68 -6.61 -2.19
CA MET A 127 20.76 -6.22 -1.28
C MET A 127 22.06 -6.95 -1.57
N PHE A 128 21.99 -8.27 -1.81
CA PHE A 128 23.17 -9.04 -2.16
C PHE A 128 23.84 -8.50 -3.44
N LEU A 129 23.08 -8.09 -4.44
CA LEU A 129 23.62 -7.51 -5.67
C LEU A 129 24.27 -6.13 -5.43
N ILE A 130 23.66 -5.28 -4.60
CA ILE A 130 24.18 -3.93 -4.31
C ILE A 130 25.42 -3.99 -3.40
N VAL A 131 25.39 -4.82 -2.37
CA VAL A 131 26.50 -4.97 -1.40
C VAL A 131 27.61 -5.88 -1.95
N GLY A 132 27.24 -7.01 -2.57
CA GLY A 132 28.17 -7.99 -3.13
C GLY A 132 28.85 -7.53 -4.42
N GLY A 133 28.14 -6.82 -5.30
CA GLY A 133 28.68 -6.31 -6.56
C GLY A 133 29.84 -5.31 -6.38
N GLY A 134 29.86 -4.55 -5.28
CA GLY A 134 30.92 -3.58 -4.98
C GLY A 134 32.25 -4.20 -4.54
N THR A 135 32.23 -5.42 -3.98
CA THR A 135 33.45 -6.09 -3.48
C THR A 135 34.12 -6.95 -4.55
N ALA A 136 33.35 -7.53 -5.48
CA ALA A 136 33.87 -8.33 -6.58
C ALA A 136 34.60 -7.49 -7.64
N ALA A 137 34.19 -6.24 -7.88
CA ALA A 137 34.85 -5.34 -8.84
C ALA A 137 36.15 -4.72 -8.30
N ALA A 138 36.37 -4.72 -6.98
CA ALA A 138 37.53 -4.07 -6.36
C ALA A 138 38.77 -4.96 -6.26
N LYS A 139 38.66 -6.29 -6.45
CA LYS A 139 39.75 -7.24 -6.18
C LYS A 139 40.34 -7.97 -7.40
N THR A 140 40.00 -7.58 -8.62
CA THR A 140 40.45 -8.29 -9.83
C THR A 140 40.97 -7.35 -10.90
N ARG A 141 42.22 -6.88 -10.76
CA ARG A 141 43.12 -6.80 -11.95
C ARG A 141 44.60 -6.47 -11.77
N ARG A 142 45.17 -6.30 -10.59
CA ARG A 142 46.62 -6.05 -10.49
C ARG A 142 47.22 -6.66 -9.23
N GLN A 143 47.55 -7.94 -9.32
CA GLN A 143 48.69 -8.59 -8.64
C GLN A 143 48.52 -10.11 -8.77
N LEU A 144 49.02 -10.67 -9.87
CA LEU A 144 49.33 -12.10 -9.97
C LEU A 144 50.80 -12.20 -10.35
N PRO A 145 51.71 -12.49 -9.40
CA PRO A 145 53.06 -12.91 -9.73
C PRO A 145 52.97 -14.30 -10.38
N ARG A 146 53.50 -14.43 -11.60
CA ARG A 146 53.70 -15.73 -12.25
C ARG A 146 54.79 -16.49 -11.50
N GLY A 147 54.42 -17.57 -10.82
CA GLY A 147 55.37 -18.45 -10.12
C GLY A 147 54.79 -19.82 -9.75
N ARG A 148 55.11 -20.82 -10.57
CA ARG A 148 55.12 -22.29 -10.37
C ARG A 148 54.31 -22.91 -9.21
N ARG A 149 53.34 -23.75 -9.61
CA ARG A 149 52.61 -24.76 -8.81
C ARG A 149 53.48 -25.55 -7.83
N LYS A 150 53.01 -25.66 -6.57
CA LYS A 150 52.98 -26.93 -5.84
C LYS A 150 51.62 -27.08 -5.13
N LYS A 151 50.92 -28.18 -5.45
CA LYS A 151 49.70 -28.64 -4.78
C LYS A 151 50.05 -29.05 -3.35
N LYS A 152 49.35 -28.47 -2.36
CA LYS A 152 49.03 -29.15 -1.11
C LYS A 152 47.57 -28.83 -0.79
N ALA A 153 46.74 -29.88 -0.75
CA ALA A 153 45.42 -29.82 -0.17
C ALA A 153 45.56 -29.38 1.30
N LYS A 154 45.00 -28.22 1.62
CA LYS A 154 44.73 -27.82 3.00
C LYS A 154 43.22 -27.74 3.15
N ALA A 155 42.75 -28.42 4.19
CA ALA A 155 41.39 -28.53 4.64
C ALA A 155 40.60 -27.22 4.52
N MET A 156 39.32 -27.33 4.15
CA MET A 156 38.34 -26.27 4.33
C MET A 156 38.35 -25.86 5.81
N PRO A 157 38.64 -24.60 6.17
CA PRO A 157 38.37 -24.14 7.51
C PRO A 157 36.85 -24.07 7.67
N ALA A 158 36.33 -24.80 8.65
CA ALA A 158 34.98 -24.59 9.14
C ALA A 158 34.85 -23.11 9.56
N GLN A 159 33.86 -22.44 8.99
CA GLN A 159 33.54 -21.04 9.27
C GLN A 159 33.28 -20.82 10.76
N PRO A 160 33.76 -19.69 11.30
CA PRO A 160 32.89 -18.86 12.12
C PRO A 160 32.84 -17.48 11.48
N ALA A 161 32.07 -17.38 10.39
CA ALA A 161 32.11 -16.24 9.47
C ALA A 161 31.33 -14.99 9.93
N SER A 162 30.62 -15.04 11.05
CA SER A 162 29.78 -13.93 11.52
C SER A 162 30.54 -12.90 12.34
N TRP A 163 31.35 -13.33 13.31
CA TRP A 163 32.04 -12.40 14.23
C TRP A 163 33.30 -11.77 13.62
N ALA A 164 34.04 -12.51 12.78
CA ALA A 164 35.22 -11.96 12.08
C ALA A 164 34.82 -10.86 11.08
N ARG A 165 33.68 -11.02 10.39
CA ARG A 165 33.12 -9.97 9.52
C ARG A 165 32.57 -8.79 10.32
N ALA A 166 31.98 -9.03 11.49
CA ALA A 166 31.56 -7.96 12.38
C ALA A 166 32.78 -7.13 12.87
N ALA A 167 33.89 -7.79 13.21
CA ALA A 167 35.13 -7.14 13.61
C ALA A 167 35.75 -6.30 12.47
N GLU A 168 35.77 -6.81 11.23
CA GLU A 168 36.22 -6.04 10.07
C GLU A 168 35.33 -4.81 9.81
N VAL A 169 34.01 -4.93 9.98
CA VAL A 169 33.06 -3.80 9.85
C VAL A 169 33.30 -2.76 10.92
N VAL A 170 33.57 -3.16 12.17
CA VAL A 170 33.89 -2.24 13.28
C VAL A 170 35.17 -1.47 13.01
N GLN A 171 36.23 -2.14 12.56
CA GLN A 171 37.50 -1.48 12.20
C GLN A 171 37.35 -0.51 11.02
N VAL A 172 36.48 -0.82 10.06
CA VAL A 172 36.15 0.09 8.95
C VAL A 172 35.32 1.30 9.45
N LEU A 173 34.45 1.10 10.44
CA LEU A 173 33.65 2.16 11.05
C LEU A 173 34.50 3.15 11.88
N GLU A 174 35.55 2.66 12.53
CA GLU A 174 36.49 3.47 13.31
C GLU A 174 37.37 4.37 12.45
N ARG A 175 37.62 3.98 11.19
CA ARG A 175 38.36 4.78 10.19
C ARG A 175 37.55 5.90 9.56
N MET A 176 36.25 5.97 9.84
CA MET A 176 35.33 6.96 9.27
C MET A 176 35.22 8.22 10.13
N SER A 177 34.95 9.37 9.49
CA SER A 177 34.64 10.61 10.22
C SER A 177 33.40 10.44 11.13
N ALA A 178 33.32 11.23 12.21
CA ALA A 178 32.27 11.10 13.22
C ALA A 178 30.84 11.14 12.63
N SER A 179 30.60 12.00 11.63
CA SER A 179 29.30 12.12 10.95
C SER A 179 28.98 10.92 10.06
N THR A 180 29.95 10.39 9.32
CA THR A 180 29.78 9.17 8.51
C THR A 180 29.55 7.93 9.36
N ARG A 181 30.18 7.86 10.55
CA ARG A 181 29.97 6.79 11.52
C ARG A 181 28.56 6.84 12.12
N ALA A 182 28.09 8.03 12.52
CA ALA A 182 26.72 8.21 13.01
C ALA A 182 25.67 7.79 11.97
N LEU A 183 25.88 8.15 10.70
CA LEU A 183 25.00 7.74 9.60
C LEU A 183 24.99 6.22 9.38
N ALA A 184 26.16 5.57 9.47
CA ALA A 184 26.27 4.12 9.32
C ALA A 184 25.56 3.37 10.47
N VAL A 185 25.69 3.84 11.71
CA VAL A 185 24.96 3.29 12.87
C VAL A 185 23.45 3.48 12.69
N ALA A 186 23.01 4.67 12.27
CA ALA A 186 21.59 4.92 12.00
C ALA A 186 21.03 3.97 10.93
N CYS A 187 21.77 3.74 9.84
CA CYS A 187 21.36 2.78 8.80
C CYS A 187 21.27 1.34 9.34
N ALA A 188 22.18 0.93 10.21
CA ALA A 188 22.16 -0.39 10.83
C ALA A 188 20.94 -0.58 11.75
N VAL A 189 20.60 0.43 12.56
CA VAL A 189 19.41 0.42 13.42
C VAL A 189 18.13 0.32 12.59
N VAL A 190 18.00 1.15 11.54
CA VAL A 190 16.84 1.11 10.63
C VAL A 190 16.73 -0.24 9.93
N THR A 191 17.84 -0.85 9.55
CA THR A 191 17.86 -2.21 8.97
C THR A 191 17.34 -3.25 9.97
N GLY A 192 17.79 -3.19 11.23
CA GLY A 192 17.30 -4.07 12.29
C GLY A 192 15.79 -3.96 12.52
N LEU A 193 15.28 -2.72 12.58
CA LEU A 193 13.84 -2.45 12.69
C LEU A 193 13.06 -2.94 11.48
N ALA A 194 13.58 -2.73 10.26
CA ALA A 194 12.96 -3.19 9.02
C ALA A 194 12.88 -4.73 8.98
N LEU A 195 13.93 -5.42 9.41
CA LEU A 195 13.94 -6.88 9.50
C LEU A 195 12.97 -7.40 10.56
N GLY A 196 12.88 -6.74 11.73
CA GLY A 196 11.91 -7.09 12.76
C GLY A 196 10.46 -6.95 12.28
N LEU A 197 10.12 -5.81 11.67
CA LEU A 197 8.80 -5.57 11.08
C LEU A 197 8.51 -6.52 9.92
N GLY A 198 9.51 -6.79 9.08
CA GLY A 198 9.41 -7.72 7.97
C GLY A 198 9.13 -9.15 8.44
N LEU A 199 9.85 -9.62 9.46
CA LEU A 199 9.64 -10.94 10.04
C LEU A 199 8.20 -11.06 10.55
N ILE A 200 7.75 -10.13 11.39
CA ILE A 200 6.40 -10.15 11.96
C ILE A 200 5.33 -10.04 10.86
N GLY A 201 5.52 -9.13 9.90
CA GLY A 201 4.57 -8.91 8.80
C GLY A 201 4.48 -10.08 7.81
N TRP A 202 5.54 -10.87 7.64
CA TRP A 202 5.55 -12.03 6.72
C TRP A 202 5.30 -13.38 7.38
N THR A 203 5.22 -13.47 8.71
CA THR A 203 4.91 -14.73 9.43
C THR A 203 3.51 -15.30 9.17
N GLY A 204 2.63 -14.58 8.49
CA GLY A 204 1.38 -15.18 8.00
C GLY A 204 0.66 -14.34 6.96
N PRO A 205 -0.55 -14.76 6.55
CA PRO A 205 -1.28 -14.14 5.45
C PRO A 205 -1.73 -12.71 5.79
N VAL A 206 -1.93 -11.89 4.76
CA VAL A 206 -2.39 -10.48 4.89
C VAL A 206 -3.86 -10.43 5.34
N VAL A 207 -4.62 -11.45 4.99
CA VAL A 207 -6.03 -11.62 5.33
C VAL A 207 -6.21 -12.91 6.10
N GLU A 208 -7.11 -12.87 7.08
CA GLU A 208 -7.52 -14.02 7.88
C GLU A 208 -8.99 -14.31 7.60
N ARG A 209 -9.32 -15.60 7.49
CA ARG A 209 -10.70 -16.07 7.34
C ARG A 209 -11.32 -16.11 8.72
N VAL A 210 -12.19 -15.16 9.01
CA VAL A 210 -12.94 -15.09 10.26
C VAL A 210 -14.33 -15.63 10.00
N THR A 211 -14.64 -16.74 10.65
CA THR A 211 -16.00 -17.28 10.68
C THR A 211 -16.81 -16.41 11.61
N VAL A 212 -17.70 -15.60 11.05
CA VAL A 212 -18.66 -14.83 11.84
C VAL A 212 -19.78 -15.82 12.20
N PRO A 213 -20.03 -16.08 13.50
CA PRO A 213 -21.14 -16.94 13.90
C PRO A 213 -22.43 -16.36 13.32
N ALA A 214 -23.28 -17.23 12.78
CA ALA A 214 -24.57 -16.81 12.27
C ALA A 214 -25.38 -16.18 13.41
N GLY A 215 -26.02 -15.05 13.12
CA GLY A 215 -26.96 -14.43 14.06
C GLY A 215 -28.11 -15.38 14.40
N PRO A 216 -28.92 -15.05 15.43
CA PRO A 216 -30.10 -15.84 15.75
C PRO A 216 -31.00 -15.98 14.51
N ALA A 217 -31.61 -17.15 14.37
CA ALA A 217 -32.50 -17.44 13.25
C ALA A 217 -33.67 -16.45 13.22
N GLN A 218 -33.98 -15.95 12.04
CA GLN A 218 -35.11 -15.05 11.78
C GLN A 218 -36.02 -15.72 10.75
N THR A 219 -37.32 -15.74 10.98
CA THR A 219 -38.31 -16.24 10.02
C THR A 219 -39.47 -15.28 9.93
N THR A 220 -39.93 -14.96 8.72
CA THR A 220 -41.18 -14.22 8.49
C THR A 220 -42.12 -15.05 7.64
N ALA A 221 -43.36 -15.20 8.13
CA ALA A 221 -44.45 -15.84 7.41
C ALA A 221 -45.56 -14.84 7.12
N PHE A 222 -46.00 -14.81 5.87
CA PHE A 222 -47.17 -14.09 5.38
C PHE A 222 -48.34 -15.07 5.27
N SER A 223 -49.50 -14.64 5.76
CA SER A 223 -50.76 -15.37 5.61
C SER A 223 -51.86 -14.35 5.36
N TYR A 224 -52.92 -14.77 4.68
CA TYR A 224 -54.10 -13.93 4.50
C TYR A 224 -55.35 -14.72 4.87
N SER A 225 -56.37 -14.02 5.34
CA SER A 225 -57.69 -14.56 5.59
C SER A 225 -58.78 -13.58 5.17
N ALA A 226 -59.93 -14.11 4.78
CA ALA A 226 -61.13 -13.33 4.53
C ALA A 226 -62.36 -14.12 4.95
N GLU A 227 -63.37 -13.44 5.47
CA GLU A 227 -64.69 -14.01 5.72
C GLU A 227 -65.48 -14.01 4.41
N VAL A 228 -66.19 -15.11 4.15
CA VAL A 228 -67.02 -15.28 2.96
C VAL A 228 -68.39 -15.79 3.33
N GLU A 229 -69.41 -15.31 2.62
CA GLU A 229 -70.72 -15.92 2.68
C GLU A 229 -70.67 -17.35 2.10
N PRO A 230 -71.53 -18.27 2.56
CA PRO A 230 -71.61 -19.61 1.99
C PRO A 230 -71.93 -19.55 0.49
N THR A 231 -71.00 -20.00 -0.35
CA THR A 231 -71.17 -20.04 -1.80
C THR A 231 -70.61 -21.34 -2.38
N PRO A 232 -71.05 -21.78 -3.58
CA PRO A 232 -70.45 -22.95 -4.23
C PRO A 232 -68.96 -22.80 -4.59
N ALA A 233 -68.38 -21.60 -4.43
CA ALA A 233 -66.95 -21.37 -4.67
C ALA A 233 -66.08 -21.72 -3.46
N TYR A 234 -66.65 -21.77 -2.26
CA TYR A 234 -65.94 -22.06 -1.01
C TYR A 234 -66.73 -23.04 -0.14
N ASP A 235 -66.07 -24.12 0.30
CA ASP A 235 -66.67 -25.09 1.23
C ASP A 235 -66.75 -24.58 2.68
N SER A 236 -66.04 -23.48 3.00
CA SER A 236 -65.99 -22.84 4.32
C SER A 236 -66.48 -21.39 4.26
N THR A 237 -66.79 -20.83 5.44
CA THR A 237 -67.12 -19.41 5.62
C THR A 237 -65.89 -18.52 5.82
N THR A 238 -64.69 -19.09 5.69
CA THR A 238 -63.43 -18.37 5.86
C THR A 238 -62.40 -18.94 4.88
N VAL A 239 -61.86 -18.08 4.03
CA VAL A 239 -60.81 -18.43 3.07
C VAL A 239 -59.47 -18.07 3.66
N THR A 240 -58.48 -18.94 3.51
CA THR A 240 -57.13 -18.72 4.04
C THR A 240 -56.08 -19.03 2.99
N SER A 241 -54.89 -18.43 3.12
CA SER A 241 -53.75 -18.78 2.27
C SER A 241 -53.44 -20.29 2.29
N PRO A 242 -53.14 -20.93 1.15
CA PRO A 242 -52.84 -20.35 -0.16
C PRO A 242 -54.04 -20.31 -1.14
N ASP A 243 -55.27 -20.48 -0.67
CA ASP A 243 -56.45 -20.56 -1.53
C ASP A 243 -56.71 -19.24 -2.29
N PRO A 244 -57.19 -19.28 -3.54
CA PRO A 244 -57.52 -18.08 -4.31
C PRO A 244 -58.64 -17.29 -3.64
N ILE A 245 -58.51 -15.96 -3.63
CA ILE A 245 -59.57 -15.05 -3.17
C ILE A 245 -60.34 -14.56 -4.40
N PHE A 246 -61.62 -14.91 -4.53
CA PHE A 246 -62.48 -14.48 -5.63
C PHE A 246 -63.08 -13.11 -5.35
N ARG A 247 -62.73 -12.12 -6.20
CA ARG A 247 -63.01 -10.70 -5.95
C ARG A 247 -64.48 -10.30 -5.95
N LYS A 248 -65.34 -11.12 -6.57
CA LYS A 248 -66.80 -10.90 -6.53
C LYS A 248 -67.39 -11.21 -5.16
N LEU A 249 -66.70 -12.02 -4.35
CA LEU A 249 -67.14 -12.48 -3.04
C LEU A 249 -66.41 -11.77 -1.91
N VAL A 250 -65.20 -11.29 -2.17
CA VAL A 250 -64.31 -10.66 -1.19
C VAL A 250 -63.62 -9.45 -1.83
N ASP A 251 -63.85 -8.28 -1.26
CA ASP A 251 -63.20 -7.02 -1.62
C ASP A 251 -62.08 -6.63 -0.63
N ARG A 252 -62.10 -7.18 0.58
CA ARG A 252 -61.13 -6.89 1.65
C ARG A 252 -60.54 -8.16 2.24
N ILE A 253 -59.24 -8.13 2.52
CA ILE A 253 -58.53 -9.26 3.14
C ILE A 253 -57.74 -8.80 4.38
N ASP A 254 -57.65 -9.68 5.37
CA ASP A 254 -56.75 -9.52 6.50
C ASP A 254 -55.41 -10.16 6.17
N LEU A 255 -54.41 -9.34 5.90
CA LEU A 255 -53.02 -9.77 5.74
C LEU A 255 -52.36 -9.86 7.12
N ARG A 256 -51.97 -11.08 7.52
CA ARG A 256 -51.24 -11.33 8.76
C ARG A 256 -49.78 -11.66 8.48
N VAL A 257 -48.89 -10.90 9.08
CA VAL A 257 -47.44 -11.14 9.06
C VAL A 257 -46.99 -11.60 10.45
N ARG A 258 -46.32 -12.74 10.51
CA ARG A 258 -45.70 -13.28 11.73
C ARG A 258 -44.20 -13.30 11.55
N TYR A 259 -43.49 -12.62 12.44
CA TYR A 259 -42.03 -12.65 12.54
C TYR A 259 -41.60 -13.41 13.80
N ASP A 260 -40.71 -14.38 13.61
CA ASP A 260 -40.09 -15.18 14.67
C ASP A 260 -38.59 -14.89 14.69
N GLY A 261 -38.12 -14.21 15.74
CA GLY A 261 -36.75 -13.73 15.85
C GLY A 261 -36.57 -12.70 16.96
N PRO A 262 -35.35 -12.15 17.12
CA PRO A 262 -35.03 -11.13 18.12
C PRO A 262 -35.82 -9.82 17.91
N PRO A 263 -36.03 -9.04 18.99
CA PRO A 263 -36.72 -7.75 18.94
C PRO A 263 -35.98 -6.72 18.07
N GLY A 264 -36.71 -5.72 17.61
CA GLY A 264 -36.15 -4.71 16.70
C GLY A 264 -37.17 -3.74 16.15
N ILE A 265 -36.91 -3.24 14.94
CA ILE A 265 -37.81 -2.37 14.19
C ILE A 265 -38.37 -3.16 13.00
N PHE A 266 -39.69 -3.12 12.84
CA PHE A 266 -40.41 -3.77 11.73
C PHE A 266 -41.06 -2.71 10.85
N ASP A 267 -40.92 -2.86 9.53
CA ASP A 267 -41.70 -2.13 8.54
C ASP A 267 -42.24 -3.08 7.46
N LEU A 268 -43.37 -2.69 6.87
CA LEU A 268 -44.02 -3.44 5.79
C LEU A 268 -44.43 -2.49 4.67
N VAL A 269 -43.96 -2.78 3.47
CA VAL A 269 -44.27 -2.02 2.25
C VAL A 269 -44.88 -2.95 1.22
N ALA A 270 -45.91 -2.47 0.53
CA ALA A 270 -46.47 -3.11 -0.65
C ALA A 270 -46.10 -2.32 -1.90
N ALA A 271 -45.51 -2.99 -2.90
CA ALA A 271 -45.27 -2.43 -4.21
C ALA A 271 -46.29 -3.02 -5.21
N LEU A 272 -47.00 -2.15 -5.93
CA LEU A 272 -47.93 -2.52 -7.00
C LEU A 272 -47.27 -2.27 -8.35
N SER A 273 -47.55 -3.16 -9.32
CA SER A 273 -47.19 -2.97 -10.73
C SER A 273 -48.17 -3.69 -11.64
N ASN A 274 -48.32 -3.29 -12.90
CA ASN A 274 -49.33 -3.84 -13.81
C ASN A 274 -48.81 -4.17 -15.23
N GLY A 275 -47.53 -4.55 -15.36
CA GLY A 275 -46.92 -4.96 -16.64
C GLY A 275 -46.68 -3.84 -17.66
N THR A 276 -47.37 -2.71 -17.55
CA THR A 276 -47.22 -1.52 -18.43
C THR A 276 -45.94 -0.71 -18.18
N GLY A 277 -45.16 -1.09 -17.16
CA GLY A 277 -44.03 -0.31 -16.65
C GLY A 277 -44.38 0.58 -15.45
N TRP A 278 -45.67 0.80 -15.16
CA TRP A 278 -46.10 1.51 -13.96
C TRP A 278 -45.75 0.73 -12.68
N ARG A 279 -45.25 1.45 -11.68
CA ARG A 279 -44.97 0.95 -10.33
C ARG A 279 -45.28 2.01 -9.28
N THR A 280 -45.89 1.61 -8.17
CA THR A 280 -46.07 2.47 -6.99
C THR A 280 -45.81 1.67 -5.72
N SER A 281 -45.30 2.32 -4.67
CA SER A 281 -45.17 1.73 -3.34
C SER A 281 -46.15 2.38 -2.36
N MET A 282 -46.61 1.61 -1.38
CA MET A 282 -47.38 2.09 -0.24
C MET A 282 -46.86 1.45 1.05
N THR A 283 -46.76 2.26 2.09
CA THR A 283 -46.37 1.77 3.42
C THR A 283 -47.61 1.21 4.10
N LEU A 284 -47.63 -0.12 4.33
CA LEU A 284 -48.70 -0.81 5.04
C LEU A 284 -48.53 -0.71 6.55
N VAL A 285 -47.28 -0.83 7.02
CA VAL A 285 -46.90 -0.65 8.42
C VAL A 285 -45.69 0.29 8.45
N PRO A 286 -45.82 1.51 9.01
CA PRO A 286 -44.68 2.39 9.18
C PRO A 286 -43.68 1.75 10.16
N ALA A 287 -42.41 2.17 10.08
CA ALA A 287 -41.36 1.62 10.94
C ALA A 287 -41.74 1.75 12.43
N GLU A 288 -42.02 0.61 13.06
CA GLU A 288 -42.42 0.54 14.46
C GLU A 288 -41.49 -0.40 15.24
N ARG A 289 -41.21 -0.05 16.50
CA ARG A 289 -40.36 -0.86 17.37
C ARG A 289 -41.20 -1.91 18.07
N PHE A 290 -40.70 -3.14 18.13
CA PHE A 290 -41.36 -4.26 18.82
C PHE A 290 -40.39 -4.99 19.74
N THR A 291 -40.93 -5.57 20.80
CA THR A 291 -40.18 -6.35 21.80
C THR A 291 -40.68 -7.79 21.95
N ALA A 292 -41.86 -8.11 21.41
CA ALA A 292 -42.48 -9.43 21.53
C ALA A 292 -41.91 -10.43 20.51
N THR A 293 -41.80 -11.69 20.92
CA THR A 293 -41.39 -12.82 20.08
C THR A 293 -42.37 -13.98 20.30
N PRO A 294 -43.13 -14.43 19.29
CA PRO A 294 -43.18 -13.91 17.92
C PRO A 294 -43.89 -12.55 17.84
N TYR A 295 -43.42 -11.68 16.96
CA TYR A 295 -44.13 -10.45 16.61
C TYR A 295 -45.18 -10.77 15.54
N GLN A 296 -46.39 -10.23 15.70
CA GLN A 296 -47.49 -10.43 14.77
C GLN A 296 -48.17 -9.10 14.46
N LYS A 297 -48.47 -8.87 13.18
CA LYS A 297 -49.18 -7.69 12.70
C LYS A 297 -50.24 -8.11 11.68
N THR A 298 -51.45 -7.63 11.86
CA THR A 298 -52.54 -7.77 10.88
C THR A 298 -52.78 -6.41 10.22
N VAL A 299 -52.89 -6.41 8.89
CA VAL A 299 -53.18 -5.23 8.07
C VAL A 299 -54.36 -5.58 7.17
N GLU A 300 -55.41 -4.76 7.19
CA GLU A 300 -56.52 -4.87 6.25
C GLU A 300 -56.08 -4.34 4.88
N LEU A 301 -56.31 -5.11 3.82
CA LEU A 301 -55.98 -4.75 2.46
C LEU A 301 -57.27 -4.65 1.63
N ASP A 302 -57.58 -3.45 1.16
CA ASP A 302 -58.73 -3.17 0.28
C ASP A 302 -58.34 -3.43 -1.19
N LEU A 303 -58.80 -4.55 -1.74
CA LEU A 303 -58.44 -5.02 -3.08
C LEU A 303 -58.99 -4.10 -4.17
N ASP A 304 -60.15 -3.49 -3.94
CA ASP A 304 -60.78 -2.59 -4.89
C ASP A 304 -60.01 -1.27 -4.98
N ALA A 305 -59.61 -0.70 -3.84
CA ALA A 305 -58.73 0.47 -3.80
C ALA A 305 -57.38 0.23 -4.52
N LEU A 306 -56.82 -0.98 -4.43
CA LEU A 306 -55.60 -1.33 -5.17
C LEU A 306 -55.86 -1.36 -6.69
N SER A 307 -56.99 -1.90 -7.12
CA SER A 307 -57.38 -1.95 -8.53
C SER A 307 -57.69 -0.56 -9.10
N GLU A 308 -58.45 0.27 -8.39
CA GLU A 308 -58.75 1.65 -8.75
C GLU A 308 -57.47 2.48 -8.94
N ARG A 309 -56.49 2.29 -8.05
CA ARG A 309 -55.19 2.98 -8.13
C ARG A 309 -54.40 2.56 -9.37
N ALA A 310 -54.40 1.27 -9.70
CA ALA A 310 -53.74 0.75 -10.89
C ALA A 310 -54.44 1.23 -12.18
N ASP A 311 -55.77 1.26 -12.20
CA ASP A 311 -56.55 1.73 -13.35
C ASP A 311 -56.45 3.25 -13.54
N ALA A 312 -56.38 4.02 -12.46
CA ALA A 312 -56.08 5.46 -12.53
C ALA A 312 -54.70 5.70 -13.17
N ALA A 313 -53.70 4.87 -12.83
CA ALA A 313 -52.39 4.95 -13.44
C ALA A 313 -52.40 4.54 -14.92
N SER A 314 -53.09 3.45 -15.27
CA SER A 314 -53.24 3.02 -16.67
C SER A 314 -53.90 4.11 -17.54
N ARG A 315 -54.96 4.76 -17.04
CA ARG A 315 -55.62 5.88 -17.73
C ARG A 315 -54.67 7.06 -17.94
N ALA A 316 -53.84 7.38 -16.95
CA ALA A 316 -52.88 8.49 -17.04
C ALA A 316 -51.79 8.27 -18.10
N ILE A 317 -51.41 7.01 -18.38
CA ILE A 317 -50.40 6.66 -19.38
C ILE A 317 -50.98 6.24 -20.74
N GLY A 318 -52.31 6.30 -20.91
CA GLY A 318 -52.99 5.87 -22.14
C GLY A 318 -52.99 4.36 -22.37
N ALA A 319 -52.82 3.56 -21.32
CA ALA A 319 -52.93 2.11 -21.35
C ALA A 319 -54.37 1.63 -21.05
N GLY A 320 -54.68 0.38 -21.41
CA GLY A 320 -55.94 -0.26 -21.04
C GLY A 320 -56.06 -0.54 -19.54
N THR A 321 -57.27 -0.45 -19.01
CA THR A 321 -57.63 -0.84 -17.62
C THR A 321 -57.84 -2.36 -17.51
N GLY A 322 -57.85 -2.90 -16.28
CA GLY A 322 -58.07 -4.33 -16.04
C GLY A 322 -56.86 -5.23 -16.35
N SER A 323 -55.65 -4.65 -16.40
CA SER A 323 -54.41 -5.43 -16.51
C SER A 323 -54.10 -6.14 -15.19
N PRO A 324 -53.56 -7.37 -15.20
CA PRO A 324 -53.16 -8.05 -13.97
C PRO A 324 -52.19 -7.22 -13.14
N ILE A 325 -52.46 -7.12 -11.85
CA ILE A 325 -51.68 -6.34 -10.88
C ILE A 325 -50.81 -7.32 -10.09
N THR A 326 -49.51 -7.10 -10.08
CA THR A 326 -48.59 -7.77 -9.17
C THR A 326 -48.44 -6.95 -7.89
N ILE A 327 -48.71 -7.58 -6.76
CA ILE A 327 -48.55 -7.02 -5.42
C ILE A 327 -47.33 -7.69 -4.78
N GLU A 328 -46.24 -6.94 -4.59
CA GLU A 328 -45.02 -7.40 -3.92
C GLU A 328 -44.97 -6.82 -2.50
N LEU A 329 -45.21 -7.67 -1.51
CA LEU A 329 -45.05 -7.34 -0.10
C LEU A 329 -43.60 -7.54 0.29
N THR A 330 -42.99 -6.52 0.89
CA THR A 330 -41.63 -6.60 1.44
C THR A 330 -41.68 -6.20 2.90
N SER A 331 -41.41 -7.16 3.79
CA SER A 331 -41.17 -6.86 5.20
C SER A 331 -39.68 -6.66 5.43
N ARG A 332 -39.32 -5.66 6.24
CA ARG A 332 -37.94 -5.44 6.68
C ARG A 332 -37.90 -5.44 8.20
N VAL A 333 -36.94 -6.18 8.74
CA VAL A 333 -36.67 -6.25 10.17
C VAL A 333 -35.23 -5.83 10.44
N LEU A 334 -35.09 -4.77 11.23
CA LEU A 334 -33.82 -4.33 11.79
C LEU A 334 -33.76 -4.83 13.24
N ALA A 335 -33.28 -6.06 13.41
CA ALA A 335 -33.12 -6.67 14.72
C ALA A 335 -31.99 -6.00 15.53
N ASP A 336 -32.15 -5.92 16.85
CA ASP A 336 -31.15 -5.30 17.72
C ASP A 336 -29.82 -6.09 17.76
N VAL A 337 -29.87 -7.41 17.59
CA VAL A 337 -28.73 -8.33 17.77
C VAL A 337 -28.53 -9.26 16.57
N ALA A 338 -29.16 -8.96 15.43
CA ALA A 338 -29.03 -9.77 14.22
C ALA A 338 -28.97 -8.90 12.97
N SER A 339 -28.45 -9.49 11.88
CA SER A 339 -28.38 -8.79 10.59
C SER A 339 -29.78 -8.39 10.10
N PRO A 340 -29.89 -7.27 9.36
CA PRO A 340 -31.13 -6.88 8.70
C PRO A 340 -31.72 -8.05 7.91
N PHE A 341 -32.99 -8.32 8.13
CA PHE A 341 -33.70 -9.41 7.48
C PHE A 341 -34.82 -8.85 6.62
N THR A 342 -35.02 -9.44 5.45
CA THR A 342 -36.05 -9.01 4.51
C THR A 342 -36.74 -10.25 3.97
N ALA A 343 -38.07 -10.27 4.05
CA ALA A 343 -38.89 -11.32 3.46
C ALA A 343 -39.82 -10.71 2.42
N THR A 344 -40.06 -11.46 1.35
CA THR A 344 -40.85 -10.97 0.22
C THR A 344 -41.91 -12.00 -0.16
N ALA A 345 -43.14 -11.56 -0.29
CA ALA A 345 -44.25 -12.35 -0.80
C ALA A 345 -44.90 -11.61 -1.98
N ARG A 346 -45.18 -12.34 -3.06
CA ARG A 346 -45.77 -11.82 -4.29
C ARG A 346 -47.12 -12.44 -4.51
N PHE A 347 -48.08 -11.58 -4.87
CA PHE A 347 -49.43 -11.95 -5.24
C PHE A 347 -49.73 -11.40 -6.62
N GLU A 348 -50.57 -12.11 -7.35
CA GLU A 348 -51.11 -11.71 -8.64
C GLU A 348 -52.60 -11.50 -8.48
N MET A 349 -53.08 -10.31 -8.86
CA MET A 349 -54.46 -9.91 -8.76
C MET A 349 -55.00 -9.60 -10.16
N THR A 350 -56.14 -10.18 -10.48
CA THR A 350 -56.92 -9.92 -11.70
C THR A 350 -58.27 -9.33 -11.30
N ASP A 351 -59.16 -9.08 -12.25
CA ASP A 351 -60.54 -8.68 -11.94
C ASP A 351 -61.37 -9.81 -11.30
N VAL A 352 -60.92 -11.06 -11.45
CA VAL A 352 -61.66 -12.24 -10.98
C VAL A 352 -61.12 -12.74 -9.64
N GLN A 353 -59.80 -12.77 -9.48
CA GLN A 353 -59.18 -13.40 -8.32
C GLN A 353 -57.84 -12.78 -7.92
N LEU A 354 -57.50 -12.93 -6.64
CA LEU A 354 -56.17 -12.75 -6.07
C LEU A 354 -55.57 -14.13 -5.75
N THR A 355 -54.35 -14.36 -6.22
CA THR A 355 -53.61 -15.61 -6.03
C THR A 355 -52.17 -15.35 -5.60
N VAL A 356 -51.56 -16.30 -4.88
CA VAL A 356 -50.12 -16.25 -4.61
C VAL A 356 -49.36 -16.47 -5.93
N ALA A 357 -48.39 -15.60 -6.23
CA ALA A 357 -47.62 -15.69 -7.46
C ALA A 357 -46.80 -16.99 -7.50
N SER A 358 -46.61 -17.54 -8.70
CA SER A 358 -45.85 -18.79 -8.88
C SER A 358 -44.45 -18.68 -8.28
N LYS A 359 -44.07 -19.67 -7.45
CA LYS A 359 -42.78 -19.74 -6.74
C LYS A 359 -42.53 -18.61 -5.72
N SER A 360 -43.57 -17.89 -5.29
CA SER A 360 -43.45 -16.94 -4.19
C SER A 360 -43.51 -17.68 -2.84
N PRO A 361 -42.45 -17.63 -2.01
CA PRO A 361 -42.51 -18.21 -0.68
C PRO A 361 -43.40 -17.35 0.23
N LEU A 362 -44.39 -17.97 0.87
CA LEU A 362 -45.15 -17.33 1.96
C LEU A 362 -44.37 -17.32 3.27
N SER A 363 -43.29 -18.11 3.39
CA SER A 363 -42.40 -18.12 4.54
C SER A 363 -40.95 -18.02 4.09
N THR A 364 -40.22 -17.04 4.64
CA THR A 364 -38.79 -16.84 4.39
C THR A 364 -38.03 -16.97 5.70
N SER A 365 -36.94 -17.72 5.72
CA SER A 365 -36.04 -17.86 6.87
C SER A 365 -34.65 -17.33 6.54
N SER A 366 -33.98 -16.73 7.52
CA SER A 366 -32.60 -16.29 7.40
C SER A 366 -31.67 -17.49 7.24
N ASP A 367 -30.70 -17.37 6.34
CA ASP A 367 -29.62 -18.34 6.25
C ASP A 367 -28.77 -18.29 7.53
N THR A 368 -28.81 -19.36 8.32
CA THR A 368 -28.03 -19.50 9.56
C THR A 368 -26.64 -20.09 9.29
N THR A 369 -26.21 -20.14 8.03
CA THR A 369 -24.88 -20.63 7.70
C THR A 369 -23.82 -19.63 8.16
N PRO A 370 -22.86 -20.03 9.02
CA PRO A 370 -21.81 -19.15 9.47
C PRO A 370 -21.00 -18.66 8.27
N THR A 371 -20.99 -17.34 8.06
CA THR A 371 -20.32 -16.75 6.92
C THR A 371 -18.84 -16.58 7.23
N THR A 372 -17.99 -17.14 6.37
CA THR A 372 -16.55 -16.91 6.46
C THR A 372 -16.22 -15.63 5.73
N THR A 373 -15.85 -14.58 6.47
CA THR A 373 -15.42 -13.30 5.88
C THR A 373 -13.91 -13.19 5.89
N LEU A 374 -13.34 -12.49 4.90
CA LEU A 374 -11.92 -12.17 4.86
C LEU A 374 -11.68 -10.85 5.59
N GLN A 375 -11.08 -10.91 6.78
CA GLN A 375 -10.73 -9.73 7.55
C GLN A 375 -9.23 -9.45 7.44
N ALA A 376 -8.84 -8.16 7.41
CA ALA A 376 -7.43 -7.78 7.41
C ALA A 376 -6.77 -8.21 8.73
N ARG A 377 -5.71 -9.01 8.64
CA ARG A 377 -4.98 -9.48 9.83
C ARG A 377 -4.24 -8.30 10.47
N ARG A 378 -4.38 -8.14 11.78
CA ARG A 378 -3.71 -7.10 12.57
C ARG A 378 -2.61 -7.73 13.43
N ILE A 379 -1.50 -7.02 13.57
CA ILE A 379 -0.40 -7.38 14.47
C ILE A 379 -0.76 -6.84 15.85
N ALA A 380 -0.81 -7.72 16.84
CA ALA A 380 -0.96 -7.36 18.23
C ALA A 380 0.40 -7.24 18.91
N VAL A 381 0.60 -6.20 19.70
CA VAL A 381 1.74 -6.05 20.61
C VAL A 381 1.15 -6.02 22.01
N LEU A 382 1.61 -6.92 22.89
CA LEU A 382 1.07 -7.07 24.26
C LEU A 382 -0.46 -7.26 24.30
N GLY A 383 -1.04 -7.95 23.30
CA GLY A 383 -2.48 -8.19 23.22
C GLY A 383 -3.30 -7.06 22.57
N HIS A 384 -2.71 -5.91 22.26
CA HIS A 384 -3.41 -4.79 21.63
C HIS A 384 -3.12 -4.71 20.12
N PRO A 385 -4.14 -4.62 19.25
CA PRO A 385 -3.94 -4.56 17.81
C PRO A 385 -3.40 -3.20 17.35
N VAL A 386 -2.08 -3.12 17.11
CA VAL A 386 -1.39 -1.86 16.81
C VAL A 386 -1.54 -1.46 15.34
N MET A 387 -1.32 -2.39 14.40
CA MET A 387 -1.29 -2.08 12.96
C MET A 387 -1.70 -3.26 12.10
N ALA A 388 -2.19 -3.00 10.87
CA ALA A 388 -2.47 -4.07 9.92
C ALA A 388 -1.16 -4.68 9.38
N VAL A 389 -1.19 -5.97 9.07
CA VAL A 389 -0.03 -6.69 8.50
C VAL A 389 0.43 -6.05 7.18
N SER A 390 -0.50 -5.55 6.36
CA SER A 390 -0.19 -4.83 5.12
C SER A 390 0.67 -3.58 5.37
N THR A 391 0.32 -2.78 6.38
CA THR A 391 1.05 -1.57 6.75
C THR A 391 2.43 -1.89 7.30
N ALA A 392 2.55 -2.95 8.10
CA ALA A 392 3.85 -3.40 8.61
C ALA A 392 4.80 -3.85 7.48
N ARG A 393 4.29 -4.57 6.47
CA ARG A 393 5.07 -4.94 5.29
C ARG A 393 5.54 -3.72 4.50
N LEU A 394 4.66 -2.74 4.32
CA LEU A 394 5.00 -1.49 3.64
C LEU A 394 6.12 -0.75 4.39
N TYR A 395 5.98 -0.57 5.71
CA TYR A 395 7.01 0.07 6.52
C TYR A 395 8.32 -0.70 6.52
N ALA A 396 8.29 -2.03 6.55
CA ALA A 396 9.47 -2.86 6.44
C ALA A 396 10.21 -2.61 5.11
N ILE A 397 9.49 -2.62 3.97
CA ILE A 397 10.07 -2.34 2.65
C ILE A 397 10.65 -0.93 2.59
N VAL A 398 9.90 0.07 3.05
CA VAL A 398 10.32 1.48 3.03
C VAL A 398 11.57 1.70 3.89
N ALA A 399 11.57 1.20 5.12
CA ALA A 399 12.72 1.30 6.02
C ALA A 399 13.95 0.60 5.43
N PHE A 400 13.74 -0.55 4.79
CA PHE A 400 14.80 -1.31 4.13
C PHE A 400 15.41 -0.57 2.95
N LEU A 401 14.59 -0.01 2.05
CA LEU A 401 15.07 0.79 0.91
C LEU A 401 15.82 2.04 1.37
N THR A 402 15.36 2.68 2.44
CA THR A 402 16.01 3.86 3.04
C THR A 402 17.39 3.49 3.60
N ALA A 403 17.47 2.39 4.35
CA ALA A 403 18.73 1.90 4.90
C ALA A 403 19.71 1.47 3.79
N MET A 404 19.22 0.87 2.72
CA MET A 404 20.02 0.50 1.54
C MET A 404 20.62 1.73 0.86
N ALA A 405 19.82 2.76 0.63
CA ALA A 405 20.28 3.99 0.01
C ALA A 405 21.26 4.78 0.90
N GLY A 406 21.00 4.80 2.23
CA GLY A 406 21.92 5.37 3.21
C GLY A 406 23.27 4.63 3.25
N SER A 407 23.24 3.30 3.22
CA SER A 407 24.45 2.46 3.18
C SER A 407 25.27 2.67 1.90
N ALA A 408 24.61 2.81 0.75
CA ALA A 408 25.26 3.17 -0.51
C ALA A 408 25.90 4.57 -0.45
N GLY A 409 25.25 5.52 0.24
CA GLY A 409 25.81 6.83 0.55
C GLY A 409 27.07 6.75 1.39
N VAL A 410 27.03 6.04 2.52
CA VAL A 410 28.21 5.81 3.37
C VAL A 410 29.35 5.18 2.57
N TYR A 411 29.06 4.16 1.74
CA TYR A 411 30.06 3.53 0.88
C TYR A 411 30.72 4.53 -0.09
N PHE A 412 29.93 5.38 -0.74
CA PHE A 412 30.45 6.35 -1.71
C PHE A 412 31.25 7.48 -1.03
N LEU A 413 30.79 8.00 0.11
CA LEU A 413 31.53 9.00 0.89
C LEU A 413 32.85 8.43 1.41
N SER A 414 32.85 7.19 1.90
CA SER A 414 34.06 6.50 2.38
C SER A 414 35.08 6.35 1.25
N ARG A 415 34.65 5.96 0.05
CA ARG A 415 35.55 5.81 -1.11
C ARG A 415 36.11 7.13 -1.63
N ARG A 416 35.38 8.24 -1.49
CA ARG A 416 35.83 9.56 -1.95
C ARG A 416 36.96 10.12 -1.08
N ASN A 417 36.95 9.78 0.21
CA ASN A 417 37.96 10.22 1.17
C ASN A 417 39.11 9.20 1.36
N ASP A 418 39.11 8.10 0.60
CA ASP A 418 40.19 7.13 0.59
C ASP A 418 41.49 7.79 0.07
N PRO A 419 42.58 7.84 0.87
CA PRO A 419 43.86 8.42 0.45
C PRO A 419 44.37 7.87 -0.88
N ALA A 420 44.12 6.59 -1.18
CA ALA A 420 44.51 5.97 -2.44
C ALA A 420 43.77 6.58 -3.64
N HIS A 421 42.48 6.93 -3.47
CA HIS A 421 41.69 7.60 -4.50
C HIS A 421 42.11 9.06 -4.67
N VAL A 422 42.45 9.75 -3.57
CA VAL A 422 42.95 11.14 -3.61
C VAL A 422 44.28 11.20 -4.36
N ARG A 423 45.22 10.29 -4.10
CA ARG A 423 46.48 10.18 -4.85
C ARG A 423 46.23 9.92 -6.33
N ALA A 424 45.37 8.96 -6.67
CA ALA A 424 45.06 8.63 -8.06
C ALA A 424 44.44 9.81 -8.83
N GLU A 425 43.59 10.61 -8.17
CA GLU A 425 43.02 11.84 -8.74
C GLU A 425 44.10 12.91 -9.00
N ILE A 426 45.00 13.12 -8.04
CA ILE A 426 46.14 14.04 -8.16
C ILE A 426 47.04 13.64 -9.34
N GLU A 427 47.42 12.35 -9.41
CA GLU A 427 48.23 11.82 -10.51
C GLU A 427 47.54 11.95 -11.86
N ARG A 428 46.21 11.76 -11.92
CA ARG A 428 45.44 11.90 -13.17
C ARG A 428 45.37 13.35 -13.65
N ARG A 429 45.14 14.30 -12.75
CA ARG A 429 44.86 15.70 -13.10
C ARG A 429 46.13 16.53 -13.32
N HIS A 430 47.20 16.24 -12.56
CA HIS A 430 48.43 17.01 -12.58
C HIS A 430 49.63 16.21 -13.09
N ARG A 431 49.38 15.18 -13.92
CA ARG A 431 50.41 14.27 -14.45
C ARG A 431 51.61 14.98 -15.07
N HIS A 432 51.39 16.12 -15.71
CA HIS A 432 52.42 16.90 -16.41
C HIS A 432 53.35 17.68 -15.47
N LEU A 433 52.95 17.91 -14.22
CA LEU A 433 53.75 18.62 -13.20
C LEU A 433 54.44 17.66 -12.23
N LEU A 434 54.15 16.36 -12.29
CA LEU A 434 54.58 15.38 -11.29
C LEU A 434 55.80 14.59 -11.77
N VAL A 435 56.87 14.62 -10.98
CA VAL A 435 58.07 13.81 -11.20
C VAL A 435 58.26 12.85 -10.03
N ARG A 436 58.33 11.55 -10.32
CA ARG A 436 58.63 10.53 -9.32
C ARG A 436 60.11 10.51 -9.03
N VAL A 437 60.48 10.69 -7.76
CA VAL A 437 61.88 10.69 -7.31
C VAL A 437 62.09 9.67 -6.20
N ALA A 438 63.35 9.26 -5.99
CA ALA A 438 63.75 8.53 -4.80
C ALA A 438 63.59 9.44 -3.55
N PRO A 439 63.43 8.89 -2.34
CA PRO A 439 63.28 9.68 -1.12
C PRO A 439 64.43 10.69 -0.99
N VAL A 440 64.10 11.98 -1.08
CA VAL A 440 65.11 13.04 -0.94
C VAL A 440 65.29 13.31 0.55
N THR A 441 66.52 13.16 1.04
CA THR A 441 66.90 13.64 2.37
C THR A 441 66.99 15.17 2.31
N THR A 442 66.25 15.84 3.19
CA THR A 442 66.27 17.31 3.27
C THR A 442 67.65 17.77 3.70
N VAL A 443 68.24 18.72 2.98
CA VAL A 443 69.52 19.34 3.34
C VAL A 443 69.35 20.09 4.66
N PRO A 444 70.15 19.80 5.71
CA PRO A 444 70.06 20.48 7.00
C PRO A 444 70.17 22.00 6.82
N GLY A 445 69.25 22.77 7.44
CA GLY A 445 69.23 24.24 7.38
C GLY A 445 68.24 24.87 6.38
N THR A 446 67.53 24.06 5.59
CA THR A 446 66.51 24.55 4.64
C THR A 446 65.13 24.65 5.33
N PRO A 447 64.45 25.81 5.39
CA PRO A 447 63.10 25.91 5.94
C PRO A 447 62.09 25.07 5.13
N ILE A 448 61.27 24.30 5.85
CA ILE A 448 60.19 23.48 5.27
C ILE A 448 58.85 24.12 5.63
N VAL A 449 58.11 24.54 4.61
CA VAL A 449 56.76 25.12 4.76
C VAL A 449 55.73 24.05 4.39
N ASN A 450 54.90 23.64 5.35
CA ASN A 450 53.81 22.71 5.05
C ASN A 450 52.65 23.47 4.41
N VAL A 451 52.21 23.01 3.25
CA VAL A 451 51.10 23.61 2.51
C VAL A 451 49.81 22.88 2.89
N ASP A 452 48.74 23.66 3.09
CA ASP A 452 47.41 23.21 3.51
C ASP A 452 46.69 22.35 2.46
N SER A 453 46.95 22.58 1.17
CA SER A 453 46.24 21.98 0.06
C SER A 453 47.16 21.70 -1.13
N PHE A 454 46.88 20.59 -1.83
CA PHE A 454 47.61 20.26 -3.06
C PHE A 454 47.45 21.36 -4.14
N LYS A 455 46.30 22.04 -4.19
CA LYS A 455 46.04 23.14 -5.13
C LYS A 455 46.95 24.34 -4.86
N ALA A 456 47.22 24.67 -3.60
CA ALA A 456 48.17 25.72 -3.26
C ALA A 456 49.61 25.31 -3.67
N LEU A 457 49.96 24.04 -3.51
CA LEU A 457 51.26 23.52 -3.98
C LEU A 457 51.39 23.61 -5.51
N VAL A 458 50.33 23.32 -6.27
CA VAL A 458 50.30 23.48 -7.73
C VAL A 458 50.48 24.94 -8.13
N LYS A 459 49.80 25.88 -7.46
CA LYS A 459 49.99 27.32 -7.74
C LYS A 459 51.43 27.78 -7.49
N LEU A 460 52.09 27.26 -6.46
CA LEU A 460 53.49 27.55 -6.17
C LEU A 460 54.40 26.96 -7.26
N ALA A 461 54.15 25.70 -7.65
CA ALA A 461 54.87 25.05 -8.73
C ALA A 461 54.76 25.84 -10.05
N GLU A 462 53.55 26.25 -10.43
CA GLU A 462 53.29 27.03 -11.64
C GLU A 462 53.89 28.43 -11.58
N ARG A 463 53.77 29.13 -10.43
CA ARG A 463 54.32 30.48 -10.24
C ARG A 463 55.83 30.51 -10.37
N TYR A 464 56.52 29.52 -9.83
CA TYR A 464 57.98 29.43 -9.86
C TYR A 464 58.52 28.59 -11.02
N GLY A 465 57.66 28.11 -11.92
CA GLY A 465 58.04 27.30 -13.08
C GLY A 465 58.70 25.96 -12.71
N GLN A 466 58.37 25.41 -11.55
CA GLN A 466 58.98 24.19 -11.01
C GLN A 466 58.08 22.96 -11.14
N LEU A 467 58.70 21.78 -11.12
CA LEU A 467 57.99 20.50 -11.08
C LEU A 467 57.78 20.04 -9.63
N ILE A 468 56.67 19.37 -9.39
CA ILE A 468 56.32 18.78 -8.10
C ILE A 468 56.98 17.40 -8.01
N LEU A 469 57.93 17.26 -7.08
CA LEU A 469 58.58 15.98 -6.81
C LEU A 469 57.71 15.15 -5.87
N THR A 470 57.48 13.89 -6.21
CA THR A 470 56.69 12.98 -5.39
C THR A 470 57.40 11.65 -5.14
N TRP A 471 57.27 11.14 -3.92
CA TRP A 471 57.65 9.78 -3.56
C TRP A 471 56.61 9.17 -2.63
N HIS A 472 56.57 7.84 -2.61
CA HIS A 472 55.70 7.06 -1.76
C HIS A 472 56.52 6.52 -0.59
N ARG A 473 55.98 6.65 0.62
CA ARG A 473 56.52 6.08 1.86
C ARG A 473 55.37 5.30 2.54
N PRO A 474 55.64 4.20 3.28
CA PRO A 474 54.57 3.38 3.85
C PRO A 474 53.61 4.14 4.77
N ASP A 475 54.08 5.22 5.39
CA ASP A 475 53.36 6.10 6.31
C ASP A 475 52.66 7.30 5.65
N ALA A 476 53.19 7.80 4.53
CA ALA A 476 52.65 8.95 3.83
C ALA A 476 53.16 9.10 2.40
N ASP A 477 52.31 9.70 1.56
CA ASP A 477 52.70 10.25 0.28
C ASP A 477 53.16 11.69 0.43
N HIS A 478 54.31 11.99 -0.18
CA HIS A 478 54.91 13.30 -0.13
C HIS A 478 54.90 13.97 -1.51
N PHE A 479 54.58 15.25 -1.52
CA PHE A 479 54.65 16.14 -2.69
C PHE A 479 55.41 17.39 -2.29
N ILE A 480 56.46 17.75 -3.02
CA ILE A 480 57.31 18.90 -2.70
C ILE A 480 57.61 19.78 -3.92
N VAL A 481 57.82 21.07 -3.66
CA VAL A 481 58.32 22.08 -4.59
C VAL A 481 59.46 22.83 -3.89
N ARG A 482 60.55 23.15 -4.58
CA ARG A 482 61.76 23.69 -3.93
C ARG A 482 62.24 24.97 -4.60
N ASP A 483 61.93 26.12 -4.01
CA ASP A 483 62.27 27.42 -4.56
C ASP A 483 63.24 28.18 -3.65
N GLU A 484 64.33 28.74 -4.21
CA GLU A 484 65.32 29.60 -3.54
C GLU A 484 65.70 29.25 -2.08
N GLY A 485 65.83 27.95 -1.77
CA GLY A 485 66.19 27.50 -0.42
C GLY A 485 65.02 27.33 0.56
N ILE A 486 63.78 27.32 0.07
CA ILE A 486 62.56 26.96 0.82
C ILE A 486 61.95 25.71 0.20
N THR A 487 61.59 24.73 1.02
CA THR A 487 60.88 23.52 0.55
C THR A 487 59.42 23.60 0.96
N TYR A 488 58.52 23.71 -0.02
CA TYR A 488 57.08 23.62 0.19
C TYR A 488 56.66 22.15 0.12
N ARG A 489 55.93 21.67 1.14
CA ARG A 489 55.55 20.26 1.27
C ARG A 489 54.06 20.07 1.51
N TYR A 490 53.43 19.22 0.72
CA TYR A 490 52.11 18.66 0.99
C TYR A 490 52.27 17.17 1.34
N ARG A 491 51.70 16.75 2.48
CA ARG A 491 51.78 15.37 2.99
C ARG A 491 50.39 14.76 3.03
N LEU A 492 50.17 13.71 2.23
CA LEU A 492 48.97 12.90 2.28
C LEU A 492 49.29 11.67 3.17
N ARG A 493 48.85 11.72 4.43
CA ARG A 493 49.12 10.65 5.42
C ARG A 493 48.32 9.40 5.07
N LEU A 494 48.96 8.23 5.14
CA LEU A 494 48.36 6.94 4.84
C LEU A 494 47.98 6.15 6.10
N ASP A 495 48.52 6.48 7.30
CA ASP A 495 48.11 5.91 8.60
C ASP A 495 48.27 6.87 9.81
N GLU A 496 47.27 6.83 10.71
CA GLU A 496 47.14 7.28 12.14
C GLU A 496 47.13 8.78 12.57
N PRO A 497 46.52 9.10 13.75
CA PRO A 497 45.43 10.03 13.94
C PRO A 497 45.86 11.47 14.26
N ASP A 498 44.89 12.36 14.22
CA ASP A 498 45.00 13.81 14.40
C ASP A 498 45.64 14.18 15.75
N ARG A 499 46.86 14.70 15.72
CA ARG A 499 47.44 15.51 16.81
C ARG A 499 47.46 16.96 16.34
N ASN A 500 46.27 17.54 16.20
CA ASN A 500 46.09 18.98 16.24
C ASN A 500 45.96 19.38 17.72
N ASN A 501 47.11 19.72 18.32
CA ASN A 501 47.17 20.65 19.45
C ASN A 501 48.55 21.28 19.40
N ASP A 502 48.65 22.38 18.64
CA ASP A 502 49.72 23.35 18.81
C ASP A 502 49.52 23.99 20.20
N GLU A 503 50.32 23.58 21.18
CA GLU A 503 50.47 24.34 22.42
C GLU A 503 51.33 25.58 22.11
N PRO A 504 50.86 26.80 22.40
CA PRO A 504 51.65 28.00 22.19
C PRO A 504 52.79 28.07 23.19
N ILE A 505 54.01 28.23 22.67
CA ILE A 505 55.24 28.50 23.41
C ILE A 505 55.02 29.72 24.34
N LYS A 506 54.92 29.48 25.66
CA LYS A 506 54.98 30.54 26.67
C LYS A 506 56.40 31.11 26.70
N ARG A 507 56.55 32.39 26.34
CA ARG A 507 57.76 33.18 26.60
C ARG A 507 57.91 33.37 28.12
N PRO A 508 59.10 33.24 28.70
CA PRO A 508 59.33 33.62 30.10
C PRO A 508 59.40 35.15 30.20
N ASN A 509 58.59 35.72 31.10
CA ASN A 509 58.71 37.12 31.47
C ASN A 509 59.84 37.26 32.50
N SER A 510 60.80 38.13 32.20
CA SER A 510 61.90 38.53 33.08
C SER A 510 61.57 39.88 33.71
N ALA A 511 62.17 40.13 34.89
CA ALA A 511 62.14 41.33 35.74
C ALA A 511 60.82 41.54 36.53
N GLU A 512 60.79 41.88 37.83
CA GLU A 512 61.78 42.35 38.83
C GLU A 512 61.04 42.26 40.20
N SER A 513 61.57 41.57 41.22
CA SER A 513 62.37 42.09 42.34
C SER A 513 61.61 42.89 43.42
N HIS A 514 62.05 42.68 44.67
CA HIS A 514 61.77 43.41 45.93
C HIS A 514 60.48 43.03 46.68
N LEU A 515 60.44 42.85 48.01
CA LEU A 515 61.42 42.71 49.10
C LEU A 515 60.58 42.47 50.39
N ARG A 516 61.14 41.74 51.38
CA ARG A 516 60.78 41.72 52.83
C ARG A 516 59.42 41.08 53.19
N GLN A 517 59.31 40.25 54.23
CA GLN A 517 60.07 40.13 55.48
C GLN A 517 60.17 38.66 55.91
#